data_AF-A0A1C5V115-F1
#
_entry.id   AF-A0A1C5V115-F1
#
_cell.length_a   1.000
_cell.length_b   1.000
_cell.length_c   1.000
_cell.angle_alpha   90.00
_cell.angle_beta   90.00
_cell.angle_gamma   90.00
#
_symmetry.space_group_name_H-M   'P 1'
#
loop_
_entity.id
_entity.type
_entity.pdbx_description
1 polymer ?
#
loop_
_entity_poly.entity_id
_entity_poly.type
_entity_poly.pdbx_seq_one_letter_code
_entity_poly.pdbx_strand_id
1 'polypeptide(L)'
;MVQRHPKRSDQEWMELIQECRTSGLTDKAWCERNHIQRSSLYYHIRRFRNMACEIPENPVSSCQEQHEVVAVDFSVPAESEITEQPRNETVAYAPAIRVIYSGFSVEIQNTAASETIRNTITALRQLC
;
A
#
# COMPACT_ATOMS: atom_id res chain seq x y z
N MET A 1 4.24 -8.13 -46.12
CA MET A 1 5.17 -7.33 -45.29
C MET A 1 4.56 -7.22 -43.90
N VAL A 2 5.15 -7.86 -42.89
CA VAL A 2 4.65 -7.76 -41.51
C VAL A 2 5.08 -6.38 -41.00
N GLN A 3 4.15 -5.44 -40.91
CA GLN A 3 4.42 -4.14 -40.29
C GLN A 3 4.73 -4.40 -38.81
N ARG A 4 6.02 -4.40 -38.46
CA ARG A 4 6.44 -4.38 -37.06
C ARG A 4 6.13 -2.98 -36.57
N HIS A 5 5.11 -2.86 -35.73
CA HIS A 5 4.80 -1.60 -35.05
C HIS A 5 6.07 -1.09 -34.36
N PRO A 6 6.36 0.21 -34.43
CA PRO A 6 7.46 0.81 -33.68
C PRO A 6 7.32 0.42 -32.22
N LYS A 7 8.45 0.05 -31.59
CA LYS A 7 8.47 -0.33 -30.18
C LYS A 7 7.99 0.87 -29.36
N ARG A 8 6.76 0.79 -28.84
CA ARG A 8 6.25 1.76 -27.85
C ARG A 8 7.22 1.83 -26.67
N SER A 9 7.53 3.04 -26.25
CA SER A 9 8.33 3.35 -25.07
C SER A 9 7.62 2.98 -23.77
N ASP A 10 8.37 2.88 -22.67
CA ASP A 10 7.80 2.58 -21.36
C ASP A 10 6.84 3.67 -20.88
N GLN A 11 7.10 4.94 -21.22
CA GLN A 11 6.22 6.07 -20.92
C GLN A 11 4.86 5.93 -21.64
N GLU A 12 4.87 5.62 -22.94
CA GLU A 12 3.63 5.39 -23.70
C GLU A 12 2.83 4.21 -23.13
N TRP A 13 3.51 3.14 -22.69
CA TRP A 13 2.83 2.03 -22.03
C TRP A 13 2.21 2.42 -20.68
N MET A 14 2.83 3.33 -19.94
CA MET A 14 2.28 3.83 -18.69
C MET A 14 1.02 4.66 -18.93
N GLU A 15 1.02 5.53 -19.94
CA GLU A 15 -0.15 6.32 -20.34
C GLU A 15 -1.31 5.42 -20.79
N LEU A 16 -1.03 4.40 -21.61
CA LEU A 16 -2.04 3.44 -22.05
C LEU A 16 -2.63 2.64 -20.87
N ILE A 17 -1.81 2.23 -19.91
CA ILE A 17 -2.29 1.54 -18.70
C ILE A 17 -3.16 2.50 -17.88
N GLN A 18 -2.74 3.75 -17.72
CA GLN A 18 -3.52 4.75 -16.99
C GLN A 18 -4.87 5.00 -17.66
N GLU A 19 -4.90 5.20 -18.97
CA GLU A 19 -6.13 5.39 -19.75
C GLU A 19 -7.05 4.17 -19.63
N CYS A 20 -6.50 2.95 -19.73
CA CYS A 20 -7.26 1.71 -19.50
C CYS A 20 -7.95 1.73 -18.13
N ARG A 21 -7.25 2.15 -17.08
CA ARG A 21 -7.79 2.21 -15.70
C ARG A 21 -8.83 3.31 -15.51
N THR A 22 -8.67 4.46 -16.16
CA THR A 22 -9.60 5.60 -16.02
C THR A 22 -10.76 5.56 -17.01
N SER A 23 -10.71 4.71 -18.03
CA SER A 23 -11.73 4.64 -19.09
C SER A 23 -13.12 4.21 -18.63
N GLY A 24 -13.23 3.58 -17.45
CA GLY A 24 -14.48 2.97 -16.97
C GLY A 24 -14.92 1.73 -17.77
N LEU A 25 -14.10 1.28 -18.73
CA LEU A 25 -14.32 0.05 -19.49
C LEU A 25 -13.60 -1.13 -18.83
N THR A 26 -14.02 -2.35 -19.17
CA THR A 26 -13.23 -3.54 -18.81
C THR A 26 -11.94 -3.58 -19.65
N ASP A 27 -10.86 -4.12 -19.08
CA ASP A 27 -9.56 -4.28 -19.78
C ASP A 27 -9.73 -4.92 -21.18
N LYS A 28 -10.65 -5.89 -21.30
CA LYS A 28 -10.97 -6.54 -22.60
C LYS A 28 -11.55 -5.56 -23.61
N ALA A 29 -12.62 -4.85 -23.24
CA ALA A 29 -13.31 -3.92 -24.13
C ALA A 29 -12.40 -2.73 -24.51
N TRP A 30 -11.61 -2.24 -23.57
CA TRP A 30 -10.65 -1.17 -23.82
C TRP A 30 -9.53 -1.62 -24.78
N CYS A 31 -8.98 -2.82 -24.58
CA CYS A 31 -7.98 -3.40 -25.49
C CYS A 31 -8.51 -3.58 -26.92
N GLU A 32 -9.75 -4.07 -27.07
CA GLU A 32 -10.40 -4.23 -28.37
C GLU A 32 -10.58 -2.89 -29.09
N ARG A 33 -11.04 -1.85 -28.37
CA ARG A 33 -11.24 -0.50 -28.91
C ARG A 33 -9.93 0.20 -29.29
N ASN A 34 -8.86 0.00 -28.53
CA ASN A 34 -7.56 0.65 -28.74
C ASN A 34 -6.59 -0.19 -29.58
N HIS A 35 -7.05 -1.31 -30.14
CA HIS A 35 -6.25 -2.24 -30.93
C HIS A 35 -4.97 -2.70 -30.22
N ILE A 36 -5.07 -2.94 -28.91
CA ILE A 36 -3.98 -3.44 -28.07
C ILE A 36 -4.24 -4.90 -27.74
N GLN A 37 -3.23 -5.74 -27.93
CA GLN A 37 -3.32 -7.12 -27.49
C GLN A 37 -3.33 -7.19 -25.96
N ARG A 38 -4.33 -7.88 -25.40
CA ARG A 38 -4.47 -8.07 -23.94
C ARG A 38 -3.20 -8.65 -23.30
N SER A 39 -2.55 -9.60 -23.96
CA SER A 39 -1.28 -10.19 -23.51
C SER A 39 -0.18 -9.14 -23.35
N SER A 40 -0.10 -8.19 -24.27
CA SER A 40 0.87 -7.09 -24.23
C SER A 40 0.58 -6.15 -23.06
N LEU A 41 -0.69 -5.77 -22.86
CA LEU A 41 -1.10 -4.95 -21.71
C LEU A 41 -0.70 -5.60 -20.37
N TYR A 42 -1.07 -6.87 -20.16
CA TYR A 42 -0.74 -7.57 -18.92
C TYR A 42 0.76 -7.81 -18.74
N TYR A 43 1.50 -8.04 -19.82
CA TYR A 43 2.95 -8.13 -19.78
C TYR A 43 3.57 -6.84 -19.22
N HIS A 44 3.18 -5.68 -19.74
CA HIS A 44 3.71 -4.39 -19.28
C HIS A 44 3.28 -4.06 -17.85
N ILE A 45 2.03 -4.34 -17.47
CA ILE A 45 1.58 -4.19 -16.07
C ILE A 45 2.45 -5.03 -15.12
N ARG A 46 2.72 -6.29 -15.48
CA ARG A 46 3.57 -7.18 -14.66
C ARG A 46 5.01 -6.67 -14.60
N ARG A 47 5.58 -6.25 -15.73
CA ARG A 47 6.94 -5.69 -15.80
C ARG A 47 7.08 -4.45 -14.93
N PHE A 48 6.13 -3.51 -15.00
CA PHE A 48 6.16 -2.30 -14.17
C PHE A 48 5.99 -2.59 -12.68
N ARG A 49 5.15 -3.56 -12.31
CA ARG A 49 5.05 -4.00 -10.90
C ARG A 49 6.39 -4.55 -10.40
N ASN A 50 7.08 -5.35 -11.21
CA ASN A 50 8.38 -5.88 -10.81
C ASN A 50 9.42 -4.77 -10.64
N MET A 51 9.46 -3.79 -11.54
CA MET A 51 10.36 -2.64 -11.43
C MET A 51 10.06 -1.77 -10.21
N ALA A 52 8.79 -1.55 -9.88
CA ALA A 52 8.40 -0.79 -8.69
C ALA A 52 8.68 -1.54 -7.37
N CYS A 53 8.85 -2.86 -7.43
CA CYS A 53 9.12 -3.73 -6.28
C CYS A 53 10.59 -4.15 -6.17
N GLU A 54 11.54 -3.47 -6.83
CA GLU A 54 12.98 -3.71 -6.59
C GLU A 54 13.32 -3.31 -5.15
N ILE A 55 13.34 -4.30 -4.24
CA ILE A 55 13.80 -4.16 -2.87
C ILE A 55 15.34 -4.08 -2.93
N PRO A 56 15.97 -3.00 -2.43
CA PRO A 56 17.43 -2.94 -2.34
C PRO A 56 17.98 -4.14 -1.57
N GLU A 57 19.13 -4.69 -1.99
CA GLU A 57 19.81 -5.70 -1.17
C GLU A 57 20.07 -5.14 0.22
N ASN A 58 19.60 -5.83 1.25
CA ASN A 58 19.80 -5.45 2.63
C ASN A 58 21.27 -5.73 3.01
N PRO A 59 22.12 -4.70 3.22
CA PRO A 59 23.52 -4.92 3.60
C PRO A 59 23.66 -5.49 5.02
N VAL A 60 22.57 -5.61 5.78
CA VAL A 60 22.55 -5.99 7.19
C VAL A 60 21.95 -7.39 7.39
N SER A 61 22.40 -8.38 6.62
CA SER A 61 21.98 -9.78 6.81
C SER A 61 22.69 -10.48 7.99
N SER A 62 23.27 -9.75 8.96
CA SER A 62 24.03 -10.33 10.08
C SER A 62 23.65 -9.85 11.47
N CYS A 63 22.52 -9.16 11.66
CA CYS A 63 22.03 -8.90 13.01
C CYS A 63 21.29 -10.15 13.53
N GLN A 64 22.00 -11.01 14.26
CA GLN A 64 21.38 -12.05 15.09
C GLN A 64 20.70 -11.36 16.28
N GLU A 65 19.51 -10.80 16.07
CA GLU A 65 18.66 -10.37 17.17
C GLU A 65 18.11 -11.62 17.86
N GLN A 66 18.74 -12.01 18.98
CA GLN A 66 18.18 -13.00 19.90
C GLN A 66 16.90 -12.43 20.49
N HIS A 67 15.76 -12.89 19.96
CA HIS A 67 14.46 -12.60 20.54
C HIS A 67 14.26 -13.49 21.76
N GLU A 68 14.07 -12.89 22.93
CA GLU A 68 13.70 -13.61 24.15
C GLU A 68 12.25 -14.08 24.02
N VAL A 69 12.04 -15.40 23.92
CA VAL A 69 10.71 -16.00 23.75
C VAL A 69 10.24 -16.51 25.10
N VAL A 70 9.20 -15.88 25.65
CA VAL A 70 8.54 -16.35 26.89
C VAL A 70 7.37 -17.25 26.48
N ALA A 71 7.37 -18.50 26.99
CA ALA A 71 6.30 -19.45 26.73
C ALA A 71 5.01 -18.99 27.44
N VAL A 72 3.94 -18.84 26.68
CA VAL A 72 2.60 -18.59 27.22
C VAL A 72 1.95 -19.96 27.45
N ASP A 73 1.63 -20.27 28.70
CA ASP A 73 0.91 -21.48 29.07
C ASP A 73 -0.59 -21.31 28.77
N PHE A 74 -1.16 -22.21 27.95
CA PHE A 74 -2.57 -22.21 27.58
C PHE A 74 -3.34 -23.22 28.45
N SER A 75 -3.19 -23.14 29.76
CA SER A 75 -4.07 -23.87 30.66
C SER A 75 -5.44 -23.16 30.69
N VAL A 76 -6.41 -23.73 29.97
CA VAL A 76 -7.81 -23.27 29.96
C VAL A 76 -8.44 -23.64 31.31
N PRO A 77 -8.86 -22.68 32.16
CA PRO A 77 -9.69 -23.01 33.31
C PRO A 77 -11.14 -23.02 32.85
N ALA A 78 -11.81 -24.13 33.15
CA ALA A 78 -13.26 -24.25 33.03
C ALA A 78 -13.97 -23.12 33.79
N GLU A 79 -15.01 -22.60 33.13
CA GLU A 79 -16.18 -21.88 33.64
C GLU A 79 -16.16 -21.53 35.14
N SER A 80 -16.05 -20.24 35.48
CA SER A 80 -16.65 -19.63 36.68
C SER A 80 -16.56 -18.10 36.64
N GLU A 81 -17.74 -17.48 36.58
CA GLU A 81 -18.13 -16.22 37.23
C GLU A 81 -17.36 -14.91 36.95
N ILE A 82 -18.15 -13.98 36.41
CA ILE A 82 -17.90 -12.54 36.24
C ILE A 82 -17.36 -11.95 37.55
N THR A 83 -16.10 -11.53 37.56
CA THR A 83 -15.58 -10.54 38.52
C THR A 83 -14.83 -9.48 37.73
N GLU A 84 -15.33 -8.24 37.80
CA GLU A 84 -14.76 -7.07 37.18
C GLU A 84 -13.35 -6.79 37.73
N GLN A 85 -12.36 -6.71 36.84
CA GLN A 85 -11.02 -6.18 37.15
C GLN A 85 -10.47 -5.42 35.95
N PRO A 86 -9.68 -4.36 36.19
CA PRO A 86 -9.90 -3.04 35.60
C PRO A 86 -9.60 -3.03 34.10
N ARG A 87 -10.42 -2.30 33.35
CA ARG A 87 -10.04 -1.86 32.01
C ARG A 87 -8.71 -1.12 32.12
N ASN A 88 -7.64 -1.71 31.64
CA ASN A 88 -6.46 -0.95 31.25
C ASN A 88 -6.90 -0.05 30.09
N GLU A 89 -7.19 1.21 30.40
CA GLU A 89 -7.66 2.26 29.49
C GLU A 89 -6.59 2.74 28.49
N THR A 90 -5.69 1.86 28.05
CA THR A 90 -4.59 2.24 27.14
C THR A 90 -4.93 2.08 25.66
N VAL A 91 -6.13 1.61 25.32
CA VAL A 91 -6.57 1.44 23.91
C VAL A 91 -7.13 2.74 23.30
N ALA A 92 -7.26 3.83 24.07
CA ALA A 92 -7.99 5.03 23.64
C ALA A 92 -7.21 6.00 22.73
N TYR A 93 -5.89 5.86 22.58
CA TYR A 93 -5.04 6.86 21.91
C TYR A 93 -4.26 6.36 20.70
N ALA A 94 -4.66 5.22 20.12
CA ALA A 94 -4.10 4.82 18.83
C ALA A 94 -4.61 5.77 17.73
N PRO A 95 -3.71 6.41 16.93
CA PRO A 95 -4.15 7.25 15.83
C PRO A 95 -4.89 6.40 14.79
N ALA A 96 -5.92 6.96 14.18
CA ALA A 96 -6.68 6.31 13.12
C ALA A 96 -5.81 6.13 11.86
N ILE A 97 -4.90 7.08 11.59
CA ILE A 97 -3.97 7.02 10.46
C ILE A 97 -2.61 7.51 10.92
N ARG A 98 -1.55 6.77 10.56
CA ARG A 98 -0.15 7.16 10.76
C ARG A 98 0.56 7.10 9.41
N VAL A 99 1.12 8.23 8.97
CA VAL A 99 1.94 8.33 7.77
C VAL A 99 3.39 8.51 8.19
N ILE A 100 4.30 7.72 7.60
CA ILE A 100 5.74 7.80 7.88
C ILE A 100 6.46 8.01 6.55
N TYR A 101 7.24 9.09 6.45
CA TYR A 101 8.02 9.40 5.25
C TYR A 101 9.33 10.09 5.63
N SER A 102 10.46 9.54 5.18
CA SER A 102 11.81 10.13 5.35
C SER A 102 12.14 10.57 6.79
N GLY A 103 11.69 9.78 7.79
CA GLY A 103 11.91 10.08 9.22
C GLY A 103 10.88 11.02 9.86
N PHE A 104 9.93 11.55 9.10
CA PHE A 104 8.80 12.32 9.62
C PHE A 104 7.59 11.40 9.85
N SER A 105 6.84 11.66 10.92
CA SER A 105 5.57 10.99 11.19
C SER A 105 4.44 12.00 11.32
N VAL A 106 3.36 11.76 10.59
CA VAL A 106 2.11 12.51 10.68
C VAL A 106 1.03 11.58 11.21
N GLU A 107 0.39 11.97 12.30
CA GLU A 107 -0.64 11.18 12.97
C GLU A 107 -1.99 11.89 12.91
N ILE A 108 -3.03 11.17 12.50
CA ILE A 108 -4.42 11.64 12.49
C ILE A 108 -5.20 10.81 13.51
N GLN A 109 -5.68 11.49 14.54
CA GLN A 109 -6.52 10.90 15.58
C GLN A 109 -7.93 10.65 15.06
N ASN A 110 -8.64 9.69 15.67
CA ASN A 110 -10.02 9.36 15.27
C ASN A 110 -11.00 10.54 15.47
N THR A 111 -10.64 11.49 16.34
CA THR A 111 -11.41 12.70 16.65
C THR A 111 -10.98 13.93 15.84
N ALA A 112 -10.07 13.78 14.88
CA ALA A 112 -9.59 14.90 14.09
C ALA A 112 -10.71 15.49 13.21
N ALA A 113 -10.89 16.81 13.27
CA ALA A 113 -11.86 17.50 12.45
C ALA A 113 -11.48 17.42 10.96
N SER A 114 -12.49 17.31 10.09
CA SER A 114 -12.29 17.24 8.63
C SER A 114 -11.50 18.42 8.08
N GLU A 115 -11.71 19.62 8.64
CA GLU A 115 -10.96 20.82 8.26
C GLU A 115 -9.48 20.72 8.60
N THR A 116 -9.16 20.23 9.80
CA THR A 116 -7.76 20.00 10.23
C THR A 116 -7.07 19.01 9.31
N ILE A 117 -7.73 17.89 8.97
CA ILE A 117 -7.17 16.90 8.04
C ILE A 117 -6.89 17.54 6.67
N ARG A 118 -7.85 18.29 6.12
CA ARG A 118 -7.72 18.95 4.81
C ARG A 118 -6.60 19.98 4.81
N ASN A 119 -6.52 20.82 5.85
CA ASN A 119 -5.52 21.88 5.95
C ASN A 119 -4.12 21.28 6.09
N THR A 120 -3.95 20.23 6.90
CA THR A 120 -2.67 19.53 7.04
C THR A 120 -2.21 18.94 5.71
N ILE A 121 -3.08 18.21 4.99
CA ILE A 121 -2.73 17.64 3.68
C ILE A 121 -2.40 18.74 2.66
N THR A 122 -3.14 19.86 2.68
CA THR A 122 -2.90 21.01 1.79
C THR A 122 -1.54 21.66 2.07
N ALA A 123 -1.20 21.86 3.35
CA ALA A 123 0.09 22.41 3.76
C ALA A 123 1.25 21.48 3.36
N LEU A 124 1.10 20.17 3.57
CA LEU A 124 2.11 19.19 3.14
C LEU A 124 2.33 19.20 1.62
N ARG A 125 1.26 19.37 0.84
CA ARG A 125 1.35 19.48 -0.62
C ARG A 125 2.12 20.72 -1.09
N GLN A 126 2.13 21.81 -0.31
CA GLN A 126 2.87 23.04 -0.64
C GLN A 126 4.39 22.94 -0.36
N LEU A 127 4.82 21.91 0.37
CA LEU A 127 6.24 21.66 0.69
C LEU A 127 6.94 20.81 -0.39
N CYS A 128 6.22 20.38 -1.42
CA CYS A 128 6.71 19.66 -2.59
C CYS A 128 6.44 20.47 -3.86
#